data_AF-A0A933WQP9-F1
#
_entry.id   AF-A0A933WQP9-F1
#
_cell.length_a   1.000
_cell.length_b   1.000
_cell.length_c   1.000
_cell.angle_alpha   90.00
_cell.angle_beta   90.00
_cell.angle_gamma   90.00
#
_symmetry.space_group_name_H-M   'P 1'
#
loop_
_entity.id
_entity.type
_entity.pdbx_description
1 polymer ?
#
loop_
_entity_poly.entity_id
_entity_poly.type
_entity_poly.pdbx_seq_one_letter_code
_entity_poly.pdbx_strand_id
1 'polypeptide(L)'
;MDIIEIIKVSKDSLMSNKVRSFLTMLGVIIGVAAVILLVSIGEGARTYIHRELGNLGTNILIVVPGKTSAKGGFHPPEASTVRKLIYDDALLIKRRSRHVDDAVPVMFGSAKVKYLNQSRDNSIVGSTETYFNIRNLKVDSGRFITESEVDAKRKVCVLGRTVKKDLFGDKNALGALVSIGDSKYRVVGVMEKKGVTLGIDFDDIVFIPTTAAQELFDTDRLFNITIKVKSANELQEAIEEIRQILIKRHAGKEDFTVMSQDEMLGVMNKILNIMTAVLAGIAAISLVVGGIGIMNIMLVSVRERTREIGIRKALGAKNSDILLQFLVESMTLSIIGGTGGILFAGLVSFVIPYFIEFLPTQLELWSILLAFLFSAAVGIFFGVYPARKASLYDPITALRYE
;
A
#
# COMPACT_ATOMS: atom_id res chain seq x y z
N MET A 1 39.30 -29.64 11.30
CA MET A 1 39.44 -28.88 10.03
C MET A 1 39.16 -27.43 10.34
N ASP A 2 39.98 -26.51 9.84
CA ASP A 2 39.75 -25.07 10.00
C ASP A 2 38.57 -24.61 9.13
N ILE A 3 37.79 -23.66 9.64
CA ILE A 3 36.58 -23.11 8.95
C ILE A 3 36.93 -22.55 7.56
N ILE A 4 38.12 -21.98 7.42
CA ILE A 4 38.63 -21.41 6.16
C ILE A 4 38.86 -22.50 5.11
N GLU A 5 39.31 -23.68 5.52
CA GLU A 5 39.55 -24.83 4.65
C GLU A 5 38.23 -25.42 4.16
N ILE A 6 37.21 -25.45 5.03
CA ILE A 6 35.85 -25.90 4.70
C ILE A 6 35.22 -25.01 3.63
N ILE A 7 35.32 -23.68 3.77
CA ILE A 7 34.79 -22.73 2.78
C ILE A 7 35.48 -22.91 1.42
N LYS A 8 36.80 -23.15 1.41
CA LYS A 8 37.58 -23.34 0.18
C LYS A 8 37.15 -24.61 -0.56
N VAL A 9 37.00 -25.71 0.16
CA VAL A 9 36.55 -27.00 -0.39
C VAL A 9 35.09 -26.96 -0.86
N SER A 10 34.21 -26.23 -0.16
CA SER A 10 32.82 -26.02 -0.59
C SER A 10 32.75 -25.23 -1.90
N LYS A 11 33.59 -24.21 -2.08
CA LYS A 11 33.64 -23.43 -3.33
C LYS A 11 34.02 -24.30 -4.55
N ASP A 12 35.04 -25.14 -4.41
CA ASP A 12 35.49 -26.01 -5.51
C ASP A 12 34.46 -27.08 -5.85
N SER A 13 33.76 -27.61 -4.85
CA SER A 13 32.67 -28.58 -5.03
C SER A 13 31.49 -27.98 -5.81
N LEU A 14 31.13 -26.71 -5.53
CA LEU A 14 30.06 -25.99 -6.23
C LEU A 14 30.38 -25.63 -7.68
N MET A 15 31.67 -25.43 -8.00
CA MET A 15 32.13 -25.10 -9.35
C MET A 15 32.12 -26.31 -10.31
N SER A 16 32.05 -27.54 -9.79
CA SER A 16 31.98 -28.76 -10.59
C SER A 16 30.67 -28.89 -11.38
N ASN A 17 29.55 -28.39 -10.83
CA ASN A 17 28.20 -28.49 -11.43
C ASN A 17 27.49 -27.13 -11.48
N LYS A 18 28.06 -26.19 -12.25
CA LYS A 18 27.64 -24.77 -12.32
C LYS A 18 26.14 -24.55 -12.59
N VAL A 19 25.56 -25.28 -13.54
CA VAL A 19 24.14 -25.13 -13.91
C VAL A 19 23.22 -25.54 -12.75
N ARG A 20 23.56 -26.64 -12.08
CA ARG A 20 22.79 -27.19 -10.96
C ARG A 20 22.84 -26.23 -9.77
N SER A 21 24.06 -25.80 -9.40
CA SER A 21 24.30 -24.82 -8.34
C SER A 21 23.54 -23.51 -8.61
N PHE A 22 23.56 -23.01 -9.85
CA PHE A 22 22.84 -21.81 -10.25
C PHE A 22 21.32 -21.95 -10.12
N LEU A 23 20.73 -23.03 -10.63
CA LEU A 23 19.28 -23.27 -10.57
C LEU A 23 18.75 -23.36 -9.14
N THR A 24 19.53 -23.94 -8.22
CA THR A 24 19.15 -23.98 -6.80
C THR A 24 19.31 -22.64 -6.10
N MET A 25 20.39 -21.92 -6.39
CA MET A 25 20.56 -20.55 -5.87
C MET A 25 19.45 -19.63 -6.39
N LEU A 26 18.95 -19.84 -7.62
CA LEU A 26 17.86 -19.05 -8.19
C LEU A 26 16.60 -19.06 -7.32
N GLY A 27 16.22 -20.22 -6.78
CA GLY A 27 15.06 -20.33 -5.88
C GLY A 27 15.23 -19.50 -4.60
N VAL A 28 16.43 -19.52 -4.02
CA VAL A 28 16.77 -18.70 -2.83
C VAL A 28 16.82 -17.21 -3.18
N ILE A 29 17.45 -16.86 -4.31
CA ILE A 29 17.54 -15.48 -4.82
C ILE A 29 16.14 -14.88 -4.98
N ILE A 30 15.25 -15.59 -5.68
CA ILE A 30 13.88 -15.14 -5.91
C ILE A 30 13.10 -15.04 -4.60
N GLY A 31 13.21 -16.05 -3.72
CA GLY A 31 12.54 -16.05 -2.42
C GLY A 31 12.97 -14.88 -1.52
N VAL A 32 14.29 -14.66 -1.39
CA VAL A 32 14.85 -13.56 -0.59
C VAL A 32 14.50 -12.21 -1.21
N ALA A 33 14.60 -12.07 -2.53
CA ALA A 33 14.22 -10.83 -3.21
C ALA A 33 12.73 -10.50 -3.01
N ALA A 34 11.85 -11.51 -3.12
CA ALA A 34 10.42 -11.35 -2.90
C ALA A 34 10.10 -10.84 -1.48
N VAL A 35 10.74 -11.40 -0.44
CA VAL A 35 10.56 -10.94 0.95
C VAL A 35 10.96 -9.46 1.09
N ILE A 36 12.13 -9.08 0.58
CA ILE A 36 12.65 -7.71 0.72
C ILE A 36 11.74 -6.72 -0.02
N LEU A 37 11.40 -7.01 -1.27
CA LEU A 37 10.56 -6.13 -2.10
C LEU A 37 9.18 -5.95 -1.47
N LEU A 38 8.55 -7.03 -1.01
CA LEU A 38 7.26 -7.00 -0.33
C LEU A 38 7.28 -6.09 0.89
N VAL A 39 8.26 -6.28 1.79
CA VAL A 39 8.38 -5.46 3.00
C VAL A 39 8.63 -4.00 2.63
N SER A 40 9.50 -3.75 1.66
CA SER A 40 9.81 -2.40 1.15
C SER A 40 8.58 -1.69 0.60
N ILE A 41 7.74 -2.40 -0.15
CA ILE A 41 6.48 -1.88 -0.70
C ILE A 41 5.48 -1.62 0.42
N GLY A 42 5.35 -2.54 1.38
CA GLY A 42 4.43 -2.39 2.51
C GLY A 42 4.76 -1.16 3.37
N GLU A 43 6.03 -0.98 3.72
CA GLU A 43 6.47 0.16 4.54
C GLU A 43 6.45 1.48 3.76
N GLY A 44 6.80 1.43 2.47
CA GLY A 44 6.62 2.57 1.59
C GLY A 44 5.17 3.02 1.49
N ALA A 45 4.24 2.07 1.31
CA ALA A 45 2.80 2.35 1.29
C ALA A 45 2.32 2.93 2.63
N ARG A 46 2.78 2.39 3.77
CA ARG A 46 2.48 2.94 5.10
C ARG A 46 2.95 4.38 5.21
N THR A 47 4.20 4.66 4.86
CA THR A 47 4.77 6.01 4.89
C THR A 47 4.02 6.97 3.97
N TYR A 48 3.67 6.54 2.76
CA TYR A 48 2.87 7.33 1.83
C TYR A 48 1.50 7.69 2.41
N ILE A 49 0.78 6.72 2.98
CA ILE A 49 -0.53 6.95 3.61
C ILE A 49 -0.39 7.91 4.81
N HIS A 50 0.62 7.74 5.66
CA HIS A 50 0.87 8.64 6.79
C HIS A 50 1.14 10.08 6.33
N ARG A 51 1.93 10.27 5.28
CA ARG A 51 2.19 11.60 4.71
C ARG A 51 0.91 12.22 4.14
N GLU A 52 0.15 11.42 3.38
CA GLU A 52 -1.02 11.92 2.67
C GLU A 52 -2.18 12.27 3.61
N LEU A 53 -2.36 11.48 4.67
CA LEU A 53 -3.31 11.80 5.73
C LEU A 53 -2.78 12.90 6.66
N GLY A 54 -1.48 12.91 6.98
CA GLY A 54 -0.85 13.97 7.78
C GLY A 54 -1.04 15.37 7.20
N ASN A 55 -1.08 15.48 5.88
CA ASN A 55 -1.36 16.74 5.16
C ASN A 55 -2.80 17.27 5.35
N LEU A 56 -3.75 16.47 5.86
CA LEU A 56 -5.13 16.89 6.10
C LEU A 56 -5.31 17.64 7.44
N GLY A 57 -4.31 17.57 8.33
CA GLY A 57 -4.36 18.12 9.68
C GLY A 57 -4.99 17.16 10.69
N THR A 58 -4.45 17.15 11.92
CA THR A 58 -4.82 16.18 12.98
C THR A 58 -6.19 16.44 13.63
N ASN A 59 -6.91 17.46 13.18
CA ASN A 59 -8.19 17.92 13.72
C ASN A 59 -9.36 17.70 12.74
N ILE A 60 -9.28 16.70 11.86
CA ILE A 60 -10.33 16.37 10.90
C ILE A 60 -11.09 15.12 11.33
N LEU A 61 -12.42 15.20 11.26
CA LEU A 61 -13.35 14.08 11.40
C LEU A 61 -14.11 13.90 10.09
N ILE A 62 -14.43 12.67 9.73
CA ILE A 62 -15.23 12.35 8.54
C ILE A 62 -16.48 11.60 8.99
N VAL A 63 -17.64 12.15 8.70
CA VAL A 63 -18.93 11.49 8.95
C VAL A 63 -19.39 10.83 7.65
N VAL A 64 -19.46 9.51 7.65
CA VAL A 64 -19.93 8.71 6.52
C VAL A 64 -21.32 8.14 6.82
N PRO A 65 -22.22 8.03 5.81
CA PRO A 65 -23.47 7.33 5.98
C PRO A 65 -23.16 5.83 6.12
N GLY A 66 -23.83 5.14 7.05
CA GLY A 66 -23.49 3.74 7.36
C GLY A 66 -23.11 3.53 8.81
N LYS A 67 -23.52 2.40 9.39
CA LYS A 67 -22.77 1.83 10.52
C LYS A 67 -21.67 0.94 9.98
N THR A 68 -20.42 1.40 10.04
CA THR A 68 -19.26 0.49 9.94
C THR A 68 -19.14 -0.26 11.26
N SER A 69 -19.65 -1.49 11.32
CA SER A 69 -19.50 -2.33 12.51
C SER A 69 -18.04 -2.74 12.66
N ALA A 70 -17.48 -2.63 13.87
CA ALA A 70 -16.10 -3.07 14.22
C ALA A 70 -15.78 -4.55 13.90
N LYS A 71 -16.78 -5.35 13.48
CA LYS A 71 -16.66 -6.78 13.12
C LYS A 71 -16.84 -7.09 11.62
N GLY A 72 -17.05 -6.13 10.74
CA GLY A 72 -17.28 -6.40 9.30
C GLY A 72 -16.75 -5.30 8.39
N GLY A 73 -16.23 -5.70 7.24
CA GLY A 73 -15.46 -4.90 6.27
C GLY A 73 -16.02 -3.52 5.91
N PHE A 74 -15.18 -2.73 5.24
CA PHE A 74 -15.58 -1.50 4.55
C PHE A 74 -16.65 -1.86 3.52
N HIS A 75 -17.92 -1.62 3.84
CA HIS A 75 -19.00 -1.70 2.86
C HIS A 75 -18.96 -0.41 2.05
N PRO A 76 -19.02 -0.47 0.71
CA PRO A 76 -19.22 0.71 -0.11
C PRO A 76 -20.42 1.51 0.44
N PRO A 77 -20.35 2.85 0.47
CA PRO A 77 -21.38 3.71 1.07
C PRO A 77 -22.81 3.43 0.59
N GLU A 78 -22.96 2.75 -0.55
CA GLU A 78 -24.24 2.45 -1.19
C GLU A 78 -25.07 1.37 -0.48
N ALA A 79 -24.50 0.48 0.31
CA ALA A 79 -25.16 -0.80 0.64
C ALA A 79 -25.82 -0.92 2.03
N SER A 80 -25.75 0.05 2.94
CA SER A 80 -26.03 -0.26 4.36
C SER A 80 -26.89 0.71 5.18
N THR A 81 -27.42 1.82 4.66
CA THR A 81 -28.27 2.71 5.47
C THR A 81 -29.57 3.17 4.84
N VAL A 82 -30.61 3.17 5.68
CA VAL A 82 -31.99 3.57 5.37
C VAL A 82 -32.14 5.10 5.32
N ARG A 83 -31.22 5.87 5.93
CA ARG A 83 -31.24 7.35 5.89
C ARG A 83 -29.94 7.92 5.34
N LYS A 84 -30.10 8.99 4.58
CA LYS A 84 -29.05 9.74 3.90
C LYS A 84 -28.51 10.81 4.85
N LEU A 85 -27.19 11.06 4.81
CA LEU A 85 -26.65 12.33 5.27
C LEU A 85 -27.02 13.40 4.24
N ILE A 86 -27.51 14.54 4.70
CA ILE A 86 -27.97 15.65 3.85
C ILE A 86 -27.28 16.97 4.22
N TYR A 87 -27.36 17.96 3.32
CA TYR A 87 -26.74 19.28 3.51
C TYR A 87 -27.12 19.95 4.85
N ASP A 88 -28.39 19.83 5.25
CA ASP A 88 -28.87 20.38 6.52
C ASP A 88 -28.21 19.76 7.76
N ASP A 89 -27.74 18.52 7.68
CA ASP A 89 -27.04 17.86 8.78
C ASP A 89 -25.70 18.55 9.03
N ALA A 90 -24.97 18.89 7.96
CA ALA A 90 -23.73 19.65 8.04
C ALA A 90 -23.96 21.05 8.64
N LEU A 91 -25.00 21.76 8.19
CA LEU A 91 -25.38 23.05 8.76
C LEU A 91 -25.75 22.95 10.24
N LEU A 92 -26.46 21.90 10.64
CA LEU A 92 -26.84 21.68 12.03
C LEU A 92 -25.62 21.44 12.92
N ILE A 93 -24.67 20.62 12.45
CA ILE A 93 -23.41 20.36 13.15
C ILE A 93 -22.63 21.67 13.33
N LYS A 94 -22.41 22.43 12.25
CA LYS A 94 -21.70 23.73 12.28
C LYS A 94 -22.33 24.71 13.27
N ARG A 95 -23.66 24.75 13.36
CA ARG A 95 -24.39 25.72 14.22
C ARG A 95 -24.49 25.30 15.69
N ARG A 96 -24.59 24.00 15.97
CA ARG A 96 -24.88 23.51 17.33
C ARG A 96 -23.65 23.05 18.08
N SER A 97 -22.62 22.56 17.37
CA SER A 97 -21.43 22.08 18.04
C SER A 97 -20.54 23.22 18.49
N ARG A 98 -20.04 23.13 19.72
CA ARG A 98 -19.08 24.11 20.27
C ARG A 98 -17.65 23.82 19.83
N HIS A 99 -17.35 22.57 19.55
CA HIS A 99 -16.00 22.07 19.23
C HIS A 99 -15.69 22.06 17.72
N VAL A 100 -16.72 22.18 16.89
CA VAL A 100 -16.58 22.25 15.42
C VAL A 100 -16.27 23.68 14.96
N ASP A 101 -15.24 23.81 14.13
CA ASP A 101 -14.88 25.04 13.40
C ASP A 101 -15.71 25.14 12.12
N ASP A 102 -15.74 24.07 11.32
CA ASP A 102 -16.58 23.99 10.12
C ASP A 102 -17.06 22.56 9.82
N ALA A 103 -18.19 22.46 9.13
CA ALA A 103 -18.78 21.20 8.67
C ALA A 103 -19.05 21.30 7.16
N VAL A 104 -18.24 20.59 6.39
CA VAL A 104 -18.17 20.67 4.94
C VAL A 104 -18.92 19.49 4.32
N PRO A 105 -20.08 19.71 3.69
CA PRO A 105 -20.80 18.67 2.99
C PRO A 105 -20.11 18.36 1.66
N VAL A 106 -19.92 17.07 1.39
CA VAL A 106 -19.25 16.59 0.18
C VAL A 106 -20.21 15.70 -0.61
N MET A 107 -20.41 16.04 -1.87
CA MET A 107 -21.01 15.16 -2.86
C MET A 107 -19.94 14.72 -3.86
N PHE A 108 -20.00 13.46 -4.26
CA PHE A 108 -19.10 12.91 -5.26
C PHE A 108 -19.93 12.16 -6.30
N GLY A 109 -19.66 12.43 -7.57
CA GLY A 109 -20.30 11.74 -8.67
C GLY A 109 -19.50 11.91 -9.95
N SER A 110 -20.05 11.46 -11.07
CA SER A 110 -19.45 11.64 -12.39
C SER A 110 -20.45 12.29 -13.33
N ALA A 111 -19.97 13.18 -14.19
CA ALA A 111 -20.79 13.80 -15.22
C ALA A 111 -19.95 14.13 -16.44
N LYS A 112 -20.63 14.19 -17.60
CA LYS A 112 -20.01 14.63 -18.84
C LYS A 112 -19.83 16.15 -18.81
N VAL A 113 -18.58 16.60 -18.92
CA VAL A 113 -18.20 18.00 -19.05
C VAL A 113 -17.93 18.30 -20.51
N LYS A 114 -18.58 19.33 -21.06
CA LYS A 114 -18.47 19.72 -22.47
C LYS A 114 -18.13 21.19 -22.63
N TYR A 115 -17.24 21.47 -23.56
CA TYR A 115 -16.96 22.81 -24.05
C TYR A 115 -16.76 22.77 -25.56
N LEU A 116 -17.63 23.45 -26.30
CA LEU A 116 -17.66 23.42 -27.77
C LEU A 116 -17.67 21.96 -28.30
N ASN A 117 -16.66 21.58 -29.09
CA ASN A 117 -16.53 20.24 -29.67
C ASN A 117 -15.76 19.26 -28.77
N GLN A 118 -15.30 19.70 -27.59
CA GLN A 118 -14.59 18.85 -26.64
C GLN A 118 -15.55 18.37 -25.54
N SER A 119 -15.45 17.08 -25.20
CA SER A 119 -16.22 16.49 -24.10
C SER A 119 -15.47 15.40 -23.40
N ARG A 120 -15.63 15.30 -22.08
CA ARG A 120 -15.01 14.28 -21.25
C ARG A 120 -15.92 13.89 -20.10
N ASP A 121 -15.86 12.64 -19.67
CA ASP A 121 -16.50 12.19 -18.44
C ASP A 121 -15.51 12.42 -17.29
N ASN A 122 -15.88 13.29 -16.35
CA ASN A 122 -15.02 13.68 -15.24
C ASN A 122 -15.71 13.43 -13.90
N SER A 123 -14.90 13.25 -12.86
CA SER A 123 -15.39 13.25 -11.49
C SER A 123 -15.79 14.67 -11.08
N ILE A 124 -16.97 14.80 -10.49
CA ILE A 124 -17.51 16.06 -10.00
C ILE A 124 -17.56 16.00 -8.47
N VAL A 125 -17.00 17.03 -7.84
CA VAL A 125 -17.06 17.22 -6.39
C VAL A 125 -17.94 18.42 -6.08
N GLY A 126 -19.05 18.16 -5.40
CA GLY A 126 -19.91 19.19 -4.83
C GLY A 126 -19.46 19.54 -3.43
N SER A 127 -18.93 20.75 -3.20
CA SER A 127 -18.52 21.16 -1.86
C SER A 127 -18.61 22.67 -1.63
N THR A 128 -18.16 23.11 -0.44
CA THR A 128 -18.11 24.52 -0.04
C THR A 128 -16.68 25.07 -0.16
N GLU A 129 -16.51 26.38 0.07
CA GLU A 129 -15.22 27.07 0.04
C GLU A 129 -14.18 26.41 0.98
N THR A 130 -14.59 26.02 2.18
CA THR A 130 -13.69 25.45 3.19
C THR A 130 -13.11 24.10 2.78
N TYR A 131 -13.74 23.38 1.84
CA TYR A 131 -13.21 22.12 1.33
C TYR A 131 -11.80 22.27 0.75
N PHE A 132 -11.56 23.37 0.03
CA PHE A 132 -10.28 23.64 -0.60
C PHE A 132 -9.18 23.82 0.45
N ASN A 133 -9.49 24.52 1.55
CA ASN A 133 -8.57 24.73 2.66
C ASN A 133 -8.25 23.43 3.39
N ILE A 134 -9.26 22.62 3.71
CA ILE A 134 -9.07 21.32 4.40
C ILE A 134 -8.24 20.36 3.54
N ARG A 135 -8.44 20.38 2.23
CA ARG A 135 -7.69 19.52 1.29
C ARG A 135 -6.38 20.14 0.80
N ASN A 136 -5.95 21.28 1.36
CA ASN A 136 -4.75 22.02 0.94
C ASN A 136 -4.66 22.18 -0.59
N LEU A 137 -5.79 22.58 -1.18
CA LEU A 137 -5.95 22.82 -2.61
C LEU A 137 -5.63 24.29 -2.91
N LYS A 138 -4.96 24.54 -4.04
CA LYS A 138 -4.55 25.88 -4.47
C LYS A 138 -5.12 26.20 -5.85
N VAL A 139 -5.43 27.46 -6.10
CA VAL A 139 -5.89 27.97 -7.39
C VAL A 139 -4.69 28.52 -8.16
N ASP A 140 -4.53 28.09 -9.41
CA ASP A 140 -3.56 28.63 -10.37
C ASP A 140 -4.04 29.96 -10.93
N SER A 141 -5.32 30.03 -11.30
CA SER A 141 -5.94 31.26 -11.83
C SER A 141 -7.41 31.38 -11.47
N GLY A 142 -7.87 32.61 -11.23
CA GLY A 142 -9.24 32.90 -10.80
C GLY A 142 -9.40 32.82 -9.28
N ARG A 143 -10.47 32.15 -8.81
CA ARG A 143 -10.78 32.01 -7.38
C ARG A 143 -11.51 30.70 -7.07
N PHE A 144 -11.61 30.38 -5.79
CA PHE A 144 -12.48 29.31 -5.30
C PHE A 144 -13.98 29.69 -5.39
N ILE A 145 -14.80 28.66 -5.19
CA ILE A 145 -16.23 28.81 -4.92
C ILE A 145 -16.38 29.52 -3.57
N THR A 146 -17.26 30.50 -3.48
CA THR A 146 -17.54 31.24 -2.24
C THR A 146 -18.77 30.69 -1.52
N GLU A 147 -18.87 30.85 -0.19
CA GLU A 147 -20.09 30.46 0.56
C GLU A 147 -21.37 31.11 0.00
N SER A 148 -21.30 32.39 -0.42
CA SER A 148 -22.44 33.09 -1.01
C SER A 148 -22.98 32.44 -2.29
N GLU A 149 -22.11 31.79 -3.08
CA GLU A 149 -22.49 31.08 -4.29
C GLU A 149 -23.11 29.72 -3.98
N VAL A 150 -22.70 29.08 -2.88
CA VAL A 150 -23.34 27.87 -2.37
C VAL A 150 -24.76 28.18 -1.92
N ASP A 151 -24.95 29.23 -1.11
CA ASP A 151 -26.25 29.62 -0.60
C ASP A 151 -27.21 30.09 -1.71
N ALA A 152 -26.69 30.84 -2.68
CA ALA A 152 -27.45 31.32 -3.84
C ALA A 152 -27.60 30.28 -4.97
N LYS A 153 -27.17 29.03 -4.74
CA LYS A 153 -27.21 27.92 -5.73
C LYS A 153 -26.64 28.31 -7.10
N ARG A 154 -25.55 29.06 -7.11
CA ARG A 154 -24.97 29.57 -8.37
C ARG A 154 -24.34 28.43 -9.14
N LYS A 155 -24.60 28.37 -10.45
CA LYS A 155 -23.95 27.41 -11.36
C LYS A 155 -22.57 27.91 -11.77
N VAL A 156 -21.62 27.79 -10.85
CA VAL A 156 -20.20 28.10 -11.05
C VAL A 156 -19.36 26.84 -10.88
N CYS A 157 -18.19 26.79 -11.51
CA CYS A 157 -17.28 25.66 -11.36
C CYS A 157 -15.80 26.08 -11.31
N VAL A 158 -14.99 25.26 -10.64
CA VAL A 158 -13.53 25.35 -10.63
C VAL A 158 -12.99 24.08 -11.27
N LEU A 159 -12.13 24.24 -12.28
CA LEU A 159 -11.63 23.12 -13.09
C LEU A 159 -10.29 22.62 -12.58
N GLY A 160 -10.12 21.29 -12.51
CA GLY A 160 -8.83 20.63 -12.40
C GLY A 160 -7.92 20.96 -13.58
N ARG A 161 -6.60 20.86 -13.37
CA ARG A 161 -5.59 21.23 -14.37
C ARG A 161 -5.70 20.42 -15.66
N THR A 162 -5.93 19.11 -15.55
CA THR A 162 -6.11 18.20 -16.70
C THR A 162 -7.40 18.52 -17.43
N VAL A 163 -8.51 18.71 -16.72
CA VAL A 163 -9.80 19.09 -17.31
C VAL A 163 -9.70 20.40 -18.09
N LYS A 164 -9.03 21.42 -17.54
CA LYS A 164 -8.79 22.68 -18.24
C LYS A 164 -8.00 22.46 -19.53
N LYS A 165 -6.91 21.68 -19.46
CA LYS A 165 -6.04 21.43 -20.60
C LYS A 165 -6.78 20.70 -21.73
N ASP A 166 -7.58 19.68 -21.41
CA ASP A 166 -8.28 18.88 -22.41
C ASP A 166 -9.41 19.66 -23.09
N LEU A 167 -10.17 20.45 -22.32
CA LEU A 167 -11.32 21.19 -22.87
C LEU A 167 -10.95 22.51 -23.55
N PHE A 168 -9.94 23.22 -23.04
CA PHE A 168 -9.59 24.57 -23.51
C PHE A 168 -8.22 24.65 -24.20
N GLY A 169 -7.37 23.62 -24.09
CA GLY A 169 -5.97 23.69 -24.52
C GLY A 169 -5.24 24.84 -23.81
N ASP A 170 -4.55 25.67 -24.58
CA ASP A 170 -3.84 26.85 -24.07
C ASP A 170 -4.76 28.07 -23.87
N LYS A 171 -6.03 28.01 -24.29
CA LYS A 171 -6.97 29.14 -24.16
C LYS A 171 -7.31 29.42 -22.69
N ASN A 172 -7.73 30.65 -22.42
CA ASN A 172 -8.24 31.03 -21.11
C ASN A 172 -9.61 30.37 -20.86
N ALA A 173 -9.75 29.70 -19.71
CA ALA A 173 -11.00 29.07 -19.30
C ALA A 173 -11.87 29.98 -18.42
N LEU A 174 -11.28 30.98 -17.75
CA LEU A 174 -12.00 31.83 -16.80
C LEU A 174 -13.12 32.62 -17.48
N GLY A 175 -14.29 32.62 -16.86
CA GLY A 175 -15.50 33.28 -17.35
C GLY A 175 -16.27 32.51 -18.43
N ALA A 176 -15.68 31.46 -19.01
CA ALA A 176 -16.34 30.64 -20.01
C ALA A 176 -17.50 29.83 -19.40
N LEU A 177 -18.49 29.49 -20.24
CA LEU A 177 -19.57 28.59 -19.89
C LEU A 177 -19.24 27.17 -20.37
N VAL A 178 -19.22 26.21 -19.45
CA VAL A 178 -19.08 24.77 -19.72
C VAL A 178 -20.38 24.07 -19.41
N SER A 179 -20.74 23.05 -20.18
CA SER A 179 -21.88 22.18 -19.85
C SER A 179 -21.39 21.07 -18.93
N ILE A 180 -22.03 20.87 -17.78
CA ILE A 180 -21.81 19.73 -16.89
C ILE A 180 -23.15 19.00 -16.78
N GLY A 181 -23.23 17.79 -17.34
CA GLY A 181 -24.51 17.18 -17.65
C GLY A 181 -25.34 18.09 -18.56
N ASP A 182 -26.59 18.35 -18.16
CA ASP A 182 -27.55 19.16 -18.91
C ASP A 182 -27.55 20.65 -18.51
N SER A 183 -26.73 21.05 -17.54
CA SER A 183 -26.67 22.43 -17.03
C SER A 183 -25.38 23.15 -17.43
N LYS A 184 -25.48 24.47 -17.65
CA LYS A 184 -24.32 25.34 -17.92
C LYS A 184 -23.77 25.94 -16.64
N TYR A 185 -22.45 25.87 -16.48
CA TYR A 185 -21.69 26.40 -15.35
C TYR A 185 -20.66 27.40 -15.84
N ARG A 186 -20.48 28.50 -15.09
CA ARG A 186 -19.43 29.48 -15.35
C ARG A 186 -18.14 29.09 -14.65
N VAL A 187 -17.05 29.01 -15.40
CA VAL A 187 -15.71 28.75 -14.85
C VAL A 187 -15.24 29.99 -14.07
N VAL A 188 -15.01 29.84 -12.77
CA VAL A 188 -14.53 30.92 -11.88
C VAL A 188 -13.09 30.71 -11.40
N GLY A 189 -12.54 29.51 -11.59
CA GLY A 189 -11.18 29.18 -11.21
C GLY A 189 -10.63 27.96 -11.94
N VAL A 190 -9.31 27.85 -11.94
CA VAL A 190 -8.54 26.68 -12.38
C VAL A 190 -7.56 26.31 -11.28
N MET A 191 -7.53 25.03 -10.92
CA MET A 191 -6.66 24.48 -9.88
C MET A 191 -5.19 24.47 -10.29
N GLU A 192 -4.31 24.68 -9.32
CA GLU A 192 -2.89 24.32 -9.43
C GLU A 192 -2.76 22.79 -9.55
N LYS A 193 -1.70 22.32 -10.21
CA LYS A 193 -1.42 20.89 -10.34
C LYS A 193 -1.20 20.30 -8.95
N LYS A 194 -1.99 19.28 -8.58
CA LYS A 194 -1.82 18.49 -7.36
C LYS A 194 -1.50 17.02 -7.66
N GLY A 195 -2.06 16.48 -8.74
CA GLY A 195 -1.90 15.07 -9.12
C GLY A 195 -2.73 14.09 -8.28
N VAL A 196 -2.25 12.84 -8.23
CA VAL A 196 -2.97 11.71 -7.62
C VAL A 196 -2.64 11.57 -6.13
N THR A 197 -3.67 11.65 -5.30
CA THR A 197 -3.62 11.51 -3.83
C THR A 197 -4.58 10.41 -3.42
N LEU A 198 -4.11 9.38 -2.71
CA LEU A 198 -4.94 8.24 -2.26
C LEU A 198 -5.80 7.63 -3.38
N GLY A 199 -5.27 7.56 -4.60
CA GLY A 199 -5.97 7.02 -5.78
C GLY A 199 -6.98 7.98 -6.43
N ILE A 200 -7.09 9.22 -5.95
CA ILE A 200 -7.94 10.25 -6.54
C ILE A 200 -7.07 11.27 -7.28
N ASP A 201 -7.32 11.47 -8.57
CA ASP A 201 -6.65 12.51 -9.36
C ASP A 201 -7.37 13.85 -9.19
N PHE A 202 -6.77 14.76 -8.43
CA PHE A 202 -7.33 16.10 -8.22
C PHE A 202 -7.20 17.01 -9.46
N ASP A 203 -6.32 16.68 -10.40
CA ASP A 203 -6.18 17.42 -11.65
C ASP A 203 -7.32 17.09 -12.63
N ASP A 204 -8.03 15.99 -12.39
CA ASP A 204 -9.11 15.47 -13.23
C ASP A 204 -10.52 15.63 -12.62
N ILE A 205 -10.64 16.52 -11.64
CA ILE A 205 -11.91 16.82 -10.96
C ILE A 205 -12.45 18.18 -11.38
N VAL A 206 -13.78 18.30 -11.45
CA VAL A 206 -14.48 19.58 -11.49
C VAL A 206 -15.20 19.83 -10.17
N PHE A 207 -14.93 20.97 -9.55
CA PHE A 207 -15.58 21.39 -8.31
C PHE A 207 -16.75 22.31 -8.61
N ILE A 208 -17.88 22.06 -7.97
CA ILE A 208 -19.10 22.88 -8.02
C ILE A 208 -19.67 23.09 -6.61
N PRO A 209 -20.51 24.10 -6.39
CA PRO A 209 -21.20 24.26 -5.11
C PRO A 209 -22.02 23.02 -4.76
N THR A 210 -22.03 22.59 -3.49
CA THR A 210 -22.79 21.42 -3.05
C THR A 210 -24.27 21.49 -3.45
N THR A 211 -24.88 22.66 -3.33
CA THR A 211 -26.28 22.88 -3.70
C THR A 211 -26.53 22.71 -5.20
N ALA A 212 -25.58 23.09 -6.06
CA ALA A 212 -25.66 22.83 -7.50
C ALA A 212 -25.40 21.36 -7.84
N ALA A 213 -24.56 20.67 -7.06
CA ALA A 213 -24.37 19.22 -7.20
C ALA A 213 -25.64 18.42 -6.84
N GLN A 214 -26.40 18.87 -5.83
CA GLN A 214 -27.70 18.26 -5.50
C GLN A 214 -28.67 18.33 -6.67
N GLU A 215 -28.73 19.48 -7.36
CA GLU A 215 -29.54 19.64 -8.59
C GLU A 215 -29.02 18.81 -9.76
N LEU A 216 -27.69 18.73 -9.93
CA LEU A 216 -27.07 17.97 -11.03
C LEU A 216 -27.34 16.46 -10.91
N PHE A 217 -27.27 15.92 -9.69
CA PHE A 217 -27.41 14.48 -9.42
C PHE A 217 -28.82 14.06 -9.00
N ASP A 218 -29.76 15.00 -8.93
CA ASP A 218 -31.13 14.79 -8.45
C ASP A 218 -31.18 14.02 -7.11
N THR A 219 -30.28 14.38 -6.18
CA THR A 219 -30.19 13.73 -4.88
C THR A 219 -29.67 14.69 -3.82
N ASP A 220 -30.27 14.60 -2.64
CA ASP A 220 -29.86 15.30 -1.43
C ASP A 220 -28.75 14.57 -0.66
N ARG A 221 -28.43 13.33 -1.08
CA ARG A 221 -27.49 12.44 -0.41
C ARG A 221 -26.05 12.94 -0.53
N LEU A 222 -25.42 13.17 0.61
CA LEU A 222 -24.00 13.43 0.69
C LEU A 222 -23.18 12.13 0.61
N PHE A 223 -21.99 12.22 0.04
CA PHE A 223 -20.97 11.19 0.12
C PHE A 223 -20.40 11.10 1.54
N ASN A 224 -20.06 12.25 2.12
CA ASN A 224 -19.69 12.39 3.52
C ASN A 224 -19.87 13.85 4.01
N ILE A 225 -19.70 14.07 5.31
CA ILE A 225 -19.50 15.40 5.89
C ILE A 225 -18.08 15.42 6.46
N THR A 226 -17.22 16.29 5.93
CA THR A 226 -15.87 16.51 6.45
C THR A 226 -15.95 17.62 7.50
N ILE A 227 -15.52 17.33 8.72
CA ILE A 227 -15.63 18.24 9.86
C ILE A 227 -14.23 18.66 10.27
N LYS A 228 -14.05 19.96 10.42
CA LYS A 228 -12.84 20.56 11.01
C LYS A 228 -13.14 20.90 12.46
N VAL A 229 -12.42 20.28 13.38
CA VAL A 229 -12.50 20.56 14.83
C VAL A 229 -11.60 21.75 15.16
N LYS A 230 -11.98 22.58 16.13
CA LYS A 230 -11.21 23.76 16.53
C LYS A 230 -9.81 23.41 17.03
N SER A 231 -9.68 22.31 17.76
CA SER A 231 -8.43 21.81 18.32
C SER A 231 -8.39 20.29 18.31
N ALA A 232 -7.21 19.71 18.10
CA ALA A 232 -7.01 18.26 18.17
C ALA A 232 -7.34 17.68 19.57
N ASN A 233 -7.22 18.48 20.63
CA ASN A 233 -7.54 18.05 22.00
C ASN A 233 -9.04 17.94 22.26
N GLU A 234 -9.90 18.53 21.42
CA GLU A 234 -11.36 18.52 21.55
C GLU A 234 -12.02 17.46 20.66
N LEU A 235 -11.20 16.56 20.07
CA LEU A 235 -11.66 15.65 19.04
C LEU A 235 -12.66 14.61 19.58
N GLN A 236 -12.45 14.12 20.81
CA GLN A 236 -13.37 13.15 21.44
C GLN A 236 -14.69 13.81 21.84
N GLU A 237 -14.64 15.02 22.40
CA GLU A 237 -15.80 15.82 22.74
C GLU A 237 -16.60 16.19 21.49
N ALA A 238 -15.92 16.55 20.39
CA ALA A 238 -16.54 16.81 19.10
C ALA A 238 -17.24 15.55 18.55
N ILE A 239 -16.60 14.38 18.60
CA ILE A 239 -17.20 13.11 18.15
C ILE A 239 -18.52 12.86 18.89
N GLU A 240 -18.52 12.94 20.23
CA GLU A 240 -19.74 12.66 20.99
C GLU A 240 -20.82 13.73 20.72
N GLU A 241 -20.46 15.01 20.61
CA GLU A 241 -21.42 16.07 20.30
C GLU A 241 -22.06 15.91 18.92
N ILE A 242 -21.26 15.61 17.89
CA ILE A 242 -21.73 15.30 16.53
C ILE A 242 -22.68 14.10 16.58
N ARG A 243 -22.31 13.05 17.32
CA ARG A 243 -23.10 11.83 17.47
C ARG A 243 -24.46 12.13 18.09
N GLN A 244 -24.51 12.92 19.15
CA GLN A 244 -25.76 13.33 19.80
C GLN A 244 -26.64 14.20 18.88
N ILE A 245 -26.06 15.14 18.14
CA ILE A 245 -26.78 15.99 17.18
C ILE A 245 -27.45 15.14 16.11
N LEU A 246 -26.70 14.23 15.49
CA LEU A 246 -27.19 13.41 14.39
C LEU A 246 -28.17 12.34 14.87
N ILE A 247 -27.93 11.65 16.00
CA ILE A 247 -28.88 10.69 16.58
C ILE A 247 -30.22 11.38 16.85
N LYS A 248 -30.22 12.58 17.44
CA LYS A 248 -31.44 13.33 17.72
C LYS A 248 -32.19 13.68 16.44
N ARG A 249 -31.48 14.08 15.38
CA ARG A 249 -32.08 14.38 14.07
C ARG A 249 -32.58 13.11 13.39
N HIS A 250 -31.89 12.00 13.58
CA HIS A 250 -32.19 10.72 12.95
C HIS A 250 -33.16 9.86 13.78
N ALA A 251 -33.99 10.51 14.61
CA ALA A 251 -35.04 9.88 15.41
C ALA A 251 -34.50 8.75 16.32
N GLY A 252 -33.35 8.98 16.96
CA GLY A 252 -32.73 8.04 17.89
C GLY A 252 -31.91 6.93 17.23
N LYS A 253 -31.81 6.91 15.90
CA LYS A 253 -31.00 5.93 15.17
C LYS A 253 -29.62 6.49 14.88
N GLU A 254 -28.62 5.67 15.14
CA GLU A 254 -27.25 5.91 14.70
C GLU A 254 -27.05 5.16 13.39
N ASP A 255 -27.07 5.84 12.27
CA ASP A 255 -26.96 5.29 10.91
C ASP A 255 -25.85 6.01 10.13
N PHE A 256 -24.85 6.46 10.88
CA PHE A 256 -23.65 7.12 10.41
C PHE A 256 -22.47 6.62 11.23
N THR A 257 -21.28 6.83 10.72
CA THR A 257 -20.03 6.60 11.44
C THR A 257 -19.23 7.88 11.41
N VAL A 258 -18.75 8.32 12.58
CA VAL A 258 -17.79 9.41 12.71
C VAL A 258 -16.42 8.76 12.81
N MET A 259 -15.55 9.02 11.83
CA MET A 259 -14.20 8.48 11.79
C MET A 259 -13.19 9.59 12.02
N SER A 260 -12.23 9.34 12.91
CA SER A 260 -11.04 10.18 13.04
C SER A 260 -9.98 9.78 12.02
N GLN A 261 -8.98 10.65 11.85
CA GLN A 261 -7.82 10.33 11.04
C GLN A 261 -7.05 9.10 11.57
N ASP A 262 -6.92 8.96 12.90
CA ASP A 262 -6.23 7.83 13.52
C ASP A 262 -6.97 6.51 13.30
N GLU A 263 -8.30 6.52 13.34
CA GLU A 263 -9.10 5.36 12.98
C GLU A 263 -8.93 4.99 11.51
N MET A 264 -8.91 5.98 10.61
CA MET A 264 -8.65 5.74 9.19
C MET A 264 -7.26 5.13 8.97
N LEU A 265 -6.23 5.66 9.64
CA LEU A 265 -4.88 5.09 9.64
C LEU A 265 -4.86 3.67 10.19
N GLY A 266 -5.59 3.39 11.26
CA GLY A 266 -5.74 2.05 11.84
C GLY A 266 -6.34 1.04 10.86
N VAL A 267 -7.40 1.43 10.15
CA VAL A 267 -8.02 0.59 9.11
C VAL A 267 -7.07 0.32 7.95
N MET A 268 -6.36 1.34 7.46
CA MET A 268 -5.37 1.17 6.38
C MET A 268 -4.22 0.25 6.83
N ASN A 269 -3.70 0.45 8.04
CA ASN A 269 -2.66 -0.41 8.62
C ASN A 269 -3.12 -1.86 8.74
N LYS A 270 -4.40 -2.11 9.08
CA LYS A 270 -4.96 -3.45 9.11
C LYS A 270 -4.96 -4.10 7.72
N ILE A 271 -5.34 -3.36 6.67
CA ILE A 271 -5.31 -3.84 5.28
C ILE A 271 -3.87 -4.16 4.86
N LEU A 272 -2.93 -3.22 5.10
CA LEU A 272 -1.52 -3.42 4.78
C LEU A 272 -0.93 -4.64 5.50
N ASN A 273 -1.29 -4.87 6.77
CA ASN A 273 -0.84 -6.03 7.53
C ASN A 273 -1.40 -7.35 6.95
N ILE A 274 -2.66 -7.38 6.52
CA ILE A 274 -3.25 -8.56 5.86
C ILE A 274 -2.54 -8.83 4.53
N MET A 275 -2.33 -7.80 3.70
CA MET A 275 -1.60 -7.94 2.44
C MET A 275 -0.17 -8.44 2.68
N THR A 276 0.52 -7.86 3.67
CA THR A 276 1.86 -8.27 4.07
C THR A 276 1.88 -9.73 4.49
N ALA A 277 0.89 -10.19 5.28
CA ALA A 277 0.79 -11.58 5.71
C ALA A 277 0.56 -12.55 4.53
N VAL A 278 -0.33 -12.21 3.59
CA VAL A 278 -0.60 -13.02 2.39
C VAL A 278 0.67 -13.15 1.54
N LEU A 279 1.31 -12.02 1.25
CA LEU A 279 2.53 -12.00 0.44
C LEU A 279 3.69 -12.71 1.18
N ALA A 280 3.76 -12.60 2.50
CA ALA A 280 4.77 -13.30 3.30
C ALA A 280 4.57 -14.82 3.26
N GLY A 281 3.31 -15.28 3.24
CA GLY A 281 2.98 -16.68 2.98
C GLY A 281 3.47 -17.16 1.61
N ILE A 282 3.28 -16.35 0.56
CA ILE A 282 3.79 -16.66 -0.79
C ILE A 282 5.33 -16.73 -0.78
N ALA A 283 5.99 -15.76 -0.16
CA ALA A 283 7.45 -15.74 -0.06
C ALA A 283 8.00 -16.92 0.75
N ALA A 284 7.32 -17.31 1.83
CA ALA A 284 7.66 -18.50 2.61
C ALA A 284 7.57 -19.79 1.76
N ILE A 285 6.53 -19.92 0.92
CA ILE A 285 6.40 -21.05 -0.01
C ILE A 285 7.56 -21.06 -1.02
N SER A 286 7.90 -19.91 -1.61
CA SER A 286 9.04 -19.81 -2.54
C SER A 286 10.36 -20.21 -1.89
N LEU A 287 10.57 -19.82 -0.63
CA LEU A 287 11.73 -20.19 0.16
C LEU A 287 11.77 -21.69 0.48
N VAL A 288 10.63 -22.32 0.78
CA VAL A 288 10.53 -23.77 0.95
C VAL A 288 10.90 -24.50 -0.35
N VAL A 289 10.42 -24.04 -1.50
CA VAL A 289 10.77 -24.62 -2.80
C VAL A 289 12.28 -24.48 -3.08
N GLY A 290 12.85 -23.31 -2.81
CA GLY A 290 14.30 -23.09 -2.89
C GLY A 290 15.09 -24.00 -1.94
N GLY A 291 14.61 -24.16 -0.70
CA GLY A 291 15.19 -25.05 0.30
C GLY A 291 15.15 -26.52 -0.09
N ILE A 292 14.04 -27.00 -0.66
CA ILE A 292 13.94 -28.36 -1.24
C ILE A 292 14.96 -28.54 -2.36
N GLY A 293 15.19 -27.50 -3.18
CA GLY A 293 16.26 -27.48 -4.18
C GLY A 293 17.65 -27.69 -3.57
N ILE A 294 17.97 -27.00 -2.46
CA ILE A 294 19.22 -27.20 -1.70
C ILE A 294 19.31 -28.65 -1.22
N MET A 295 18.26 -29.16 -0.57
CA MET A 295 18.24 -30.52 -0.05
C MET A 295 18.50 -31.56 -1.14
N ASN A 296 17.85 -31.43 -2.30
CA ASN A 296 17.99 -32.38 -3.41
C ASN A 296 19.40 -32.35 -4.00
N ILE A 297 19.98 -31.16 -4.23
CA ILE A 297 21.38 -31.06 -4.67
C ILE A 297 22.30 -31.70 -3.65
N MET A 298 22.12 -31.43 -2.37
CA MET A 298 22.96 -31.99 -1.33
C MET A 298 22.85 -33.52 -1.28
N LEU A 299 21.65 -34.09 -1.43
CA LEU A 299 21.47 -35.55 -1.50
C LEU A 299 22.12 -36.20 -2.73
N VAL A 300 22.17 -35.49 -3.86
CA VAL A 300 22.88 -35.96 -5.05
C VAL A 300 24.40 -35.83 -4.83
N SER A 301 24.86 -34.71 -4.29
CA SER A 301 26.29 -34.44 -4.04
C SER A 301 26.88 -35.42 -3.02
N VAL A 302 26.11 -35.78 -1.99
CA VAL A 302 26.50 -36.81 -1.02
C VAL A 302 26.64 -38.17 -1.68
N ARG A 303 25.75 -38.52 -2.62
CA ARG A 303 25.84 -39.78 -3.38
C ARG A 303 27.06 -39.80 -4.29
N GLU A 304 27.28 -38.73 -5.05
CA GLU A 304 28.45 -38.57 -5.94
C GLU A 304 29.77 -38.62 -5.15
N ARG A 305 29.78 -38.16 -3.89
CA ARG A 305 30.97 -38.12 -3.01
C ARG A 305 31.02 -39.24 -1.97
N THR A 306 30.23 -40.31 -2.11
CA THR A 306 30.15 -41.40 -1.12
C THR A 306 31.53 -42.01 -0.83
N ARG A 307 32.31 -42.30 -1.88
CA ARG A 307 33.66 -42.89 -1.74
C ARG A 307 34.64 -41.95 -1.04
N GLU A 308 34.59 -40.65 -1.33
CA GLU A 308 35.40 -39.62 -0.66
C GLU A 308 35.09 -39.54 0.84
N ILE A 309 33.81 -39.59 1.22
CA ILE A 309 33.36 -39.62 2.62
C ILE A 309 33.90 -40.88 3.33
N GLY A 310 33.84 -42.04 2.66
CA GLY A 310 34.37 -43.30 3.17
C GLY A 310 35.86 -43.24 3.48
N ILE A 311 36.67 -42.67 2.57
CA ILE A 311 38.11 -42.47 2.77
C ILE A 311 38.38 -41.57 3.98
N ARG A 312 37.68 -40.43 4.10
CA ARG A 312 37.85 -39.52 5.25
C ARG A 312 37.56 -40.19 6.59
N LYS A 313 36.48 -40.98 6.65
CA LYS A 313 36.12 -41.71 7.87
C LYS A 313 37.10 -42.83 8.20
N ALA A 314 37.61 -43.55 7.18
CA ALA A 314 38.65 -44.57 7.37
C ALA A 314 39.97 -43.97 7.92
N LEU A 315 40.25 -42.70 7.59
CA LEU A 315 41.37 -41.94 8.13
C LEU A 315 41.09 -41.29 9.50
N GLY A 316 39.92 -41.54 10.11
CA GLY A 316 39.59 -41.12 11.47
C GLY A 316 38.68 -39.89 11.61
N ALA A 317 38.10 -39.36 10.52
CA ALA A 317 37.14 -38.27 10.63
C ALA A 317 35.88 -38.68 11.42
N LYS A 318 35.44 -37.85 12.38
CA LYS A 318 34.25 -38.11 13.18
C LYS A 318 32.99 -37.83 12.36
N ASN A 319 31.86 -38.44 12.74
CA ASN A 319 30.56 -38.13 12.14
C ASN A 319 30.22 -36.64 12.25
N SER A 320 30.63 -35.97 13.34
CA SER A 320 30.48 -34.53 13.53
C SER A 320 31.20 -33.71 12.47
N ASP A 321 32.37 -34.16 12.00
CA ASP A 321 33.20 -33.42 11.05
C ASP A 321 32.55 -33.45 9.66
N ILE A 322 32.04 -34.62 9.26
CA ILE A 322 31.29 -34.80 8.00
C ILE A 322 29.97 -34.02 8.05
N LEU A 323 29.26 -34.07 9.18
CA LEU A 323 28.03 -33.30 9.38
C LEU A 323 28.29 -31.80 9.21
N LEU A 324 29.29 -31.26 9.91
CA LEU A 324 29.63 -29.84 9.86
C LEU A 324 30.04 -29.42 8.44
N GLN A 325 30.82 -30.25 7.74
CA GLN A 325 31.25 -29.97 6.37
C GLN A 325 30.06 -29.75 5.43
N PHE A 326 29.13 -30.72 5.37
CA PHE A 326 27.97 -30.61 4.46
C PHE A 326 26.99 -29.51 4.90
N LEU A 327 26.88 -29.24 6.20
CA LEU A 327 26.03 -28.16 6.72
C LEU A 327 26.60 -26.77 6.39
N VAL A 328 27.93 -26.60 6.43
CA VAL A 328 28.59 -25.37 5.97
C VAL A 328 28.45 -25.21 4.46
N GLU A 329 28.51 -26.30 3.69
CA GLU A 329 28.32 -26.26 2.23
C GLU A 329 26.89 -25.80 1.86
N SER A 330 25.87 -26.34 2.53
CA SER A 330 24.47 -25.92 2.32
C SER A 330 24.22 -24.48 2.80
N MET A 331 24.83 -24.07 3.92
CA MET A 331 24.72 -22.71 4.43
C MET A 331 25.41 -21.71 3.49
N THR A 332 26.56 -22.07 2.92
CA THR A 332 27.29 -21.24 1.94
C THR A 332 26.46 -21.03 0.69
N LEU A 333 25.83 -22.08 0.16
CA LEU A 333 24.89 -21.98 -0.96
C LEU A 333 23.75 -21.00 -0.67
N SER A 334 23.15 -21.11 0.52
CA SER A 334 22.02 -20.27 0.91
C SER A 334 22.43 -18.82 1.16
N ILE A 335 23.60 -18.56 1.76
CA ILE A 335 24.14 -17.22 1.97
C ILE A 335 24.48 -16.54 0.64
N ILE A 336 25.09 -17.27 -0.31
CA ILE A 336 25.38 -16.73 -1.65
C ILE A 336 24.07 -16.42 -2.38
N GLY A 337 23.09 -17.34 -2.34
CA GLY A 337 21.77 -17.12 -2.90
C GLY A 337 21.04 -15.94 -2.25
N GLY A 338 21.09 -15.82 -0.93
CA GLY A 338 20.48 -14.72 -0.18
C GLY A 338 21.14 -13.38 -0.47
N THR A 339 22.47 -13.34 -0.54
CA THR A 339 23.21 -12.14 -0.96
C THR A 339 22.84 -11.74 -2.39
N GLY A 340 22.74 -12.72 -3.30
CA GLY A 340 22.26 -12.49 -4.67
C GLY A 340 20.82 -11.94 -4.70
N GLY A 341 19.94 -12.46 -3.85
CA GLY A 341 18.57 -11.97 -3.68
C GLY A 341 18.51 -10.54 -3.15
N ILE A 342 19.36 -10.19 -2.18
CA ILE A 342 19.48 -8.82 -1.65
C ILE A 342 19.94 -7.85 -2.75
N LEU A 343 20.98 -8.21 -3.50
CA LEU A 343 21.48 -7.39 -4.60
C LEU A 343 20.43 -7.24 -5.70
N PHE A 344 19.72 -8.32 -6.04
CA PHE A 344 18.66 -8.30 -7.03
C PHE A 344 17.48 -7.42 -6.58
N ALA A 345 17.03 -7.54 -5.33
CA ALA A 345 16.01 -6.67 -4.77
C ALA A 345 16.45 -5.20 -4.75
N GLY A 346 17.71 -4.92 -4.37
CA GLY A 346 18.27 -3.57 -4.42
C GLY A 346 18.26 -2.96 -5.81
N LEU A 347 18.63 -3.75 -6.83
CA LEU A 347 18.57 -3.32 -8.23
C LEU A 347 17.13 -3.04 -8.66
N VAL A 348 16.20 -3.95 -8.35
CA VAL A 348 14.78 -3.80 -8.67
C VAL A 348 14.20 -2.54 -8.00
N SER A 349 14.48 -2.31 -6.71
CA SER A 349 14.05 -1.12 -5.98
C SER A 349 14.63 0.18 -6.56
N PHE A 350 15.85 0.16 -7.10
CA PHE A 350 16.43 1.34 -7.75
C PHE A 350 15.81 1.62 -9.13
N VAL A 351 15.44 0.57 -9.88
CA VAL A 351 14.94 0.69 -11.26
C VAL A 351 13.43 0.94 -11.33
N ILE A 352 12.62 0.32 -10.48
CA ILE A 352 11.16 0.44 -10.49
C ILE A 352 10.65 1.90 -10.47
N PRO A 353 11.22 2.82 -9.66
CA PRO A 353 10.74 4.19 -9.59
C PRO A 353 10.77 4.94 -10.92
N TYR A 354 11.64 4.56 -11.87
CA TYR A 354 11.68 5.15 -13.21
C TYR A 354 10.49 4.76 -14.10
N PHE A 355 9.80 3.66 -13.77
CA PHE A 355 8.63 3.18 -14.51
C PHE A 355 7.33 3.41 -13.75
N ILE A 356 7.39 3.51 -12.41
CA ILE A 356 6.23 3.61 -11.53
C ILE A 356 6.49 4.69 -10.47
N GLU A 357 6.17 5.94 -10.81
CA GLU A 357 6.42 7.11 -9.94
C GLU A 357 5.70 7.05 -8.58
N PHE A 358 4.61 6.29 -8.48
CA PHE A 358 3.76 6.25 -7.27
C PHE A 358 4.13 5.15 -6.28
N LEU A 359 5.11 4.29 -6.56
CA LEU A 359 5.51 3.21 -5.64
C LEU A 359 6.68 3.69 -4.74
N PRO A 360 6.44 4.02 -3.46
CA PRO A 360 7.52 4.36 -2.56
C PRO A 360 8.24 3.05 -2.22
N THR A 361 9.42 2.82 -2.76
CA THR A 361 10.26 1.70 -2.34
C THR A 361 11.25 2.22 -1.31
N GLN A 362 11.01 1.90 -0.04
CA GLN A 362 11.95 2.21 1.03
C GLN A 362 12.64 0.91 1.44
N LEU A 363 13.93 0.79 1.16
CA LEU A 363 14.72 -0.36 1.58
C LEU A 363 15.14 -0.16 3.04
N GLU A 364 14.46 -0.86 3.95
CA GLU A 364 14.80 -0.80 5.36
C GLU A 364 15.86 -1.84 5.73
N LEU A 365 16.83 -1.43 6.55
CA LEU A 365 17.96 -2.27 6.94
C LEU A 365 17.52 -3.54 7.69
N TRP A 366 16.45 -3.45 8.50
CA TRP A 366 15.91 -4.60 9.22
C TRP A 366 15.34 -5.66 8.27
N SER A 367 14.78 -5.26 7.12
CA SER A 367 14.24 -6.18 6.12
C SER A 367 15.37 -6.98 5.46
N ILE A 368 16.47 -6.31 5.13
CA ILE A 368 17.67 -6.95 4.58
C ILE A 368 18.24 -7.95 5.59
N LEU A 369 18.36 -7.54 6.85
CA LEU A 369 18.89 -8.40 7.92
C LEU A 369 17.99 -9.62 8.18
N LEU A 370 16.67 -9.41 8.21
CA LEU A 370 15.69 -10.48 8.35
C LEU A 370 15.77 -11.48 7.19
N ALA A 371 15.83 -10.98 5.96
CA ALA A 371 15.92 -11.83 4.76
C ALA A 371 17.26 -12.60 4.71
N PHE A 372 18.36 -11.97 5.11
CA PHE A 372 19.66 -12.63 5.24
C PHE A 372 19.65 -13.76 6.27
N LEU A 373 19.20 -13.48 7.50
CA LEU A 373 19.09 -14.49 8.56
C LEU A 373 18.14 -15.63 8.16
N PHE A 374 17.03 -15.30 7.50
CA PHE A 374 16.08 -16.29 7.02
C PHE A 374 16.70 -17.19 5.94
N SER A 375 17.46 -16.63 5.01
CA SER A 375 18.21 -17.43 4.02
C SER A 375 19.18 -18.41 4.70
N ALA A 376 19.94 -17.96 5.71
CA ALA A 376 20.85 -18.82 6.46
C ALA A 376 20.09 -19.95 7.16
N ALA A 377 18.96 -19.64 7.81
CA ALA A 377 18.11 -20.62 8.48
C ALA A 377 17.57 -21.69 7.51
N VAL A 378 17.15 -21.31 6.31
CA VAL A 378 16.70 -22.25 5.25
C VAL A 378 17.85 -23.20 4.84
N GLY A 379 19.05 -22.66 4.64
CA GLY A 379 20.24 -23.45 4.30
C GLY A 379 20.62 -24.48 5.36
N ILE A 380 20.48 -24.12 6.64
CA ILE A 380 20.67 -25.03 7.77
C ILE A 380 19.56 -26.09 7.76
N PHE A 381 18.29 -25.67 7.79
CA PHE A 381 17.14 -26.57 7.94
C PHE A 381 17.10 -27.66 6.85
N PHE A 382 17.25 -27.28 5.58
CA PHE A 382 17.23 -28.22 4.46
C PHE A 382 18.58 -28.94 4.25
N GLY A 383 19.67 -28.43 4.82
CA GLY A 383 21.00 -29.06 4.79
C GLY A 383 21.18 -30.15 5.85
N VAL A 384 20.49 -30.07 6.99
CA VAL A 384 20.66 -31.00 8.12
C VAL A 384 20.36 -32.44 7.71
N TYR A 385 19.28 -32.70 6.98
CA TYR A 385 18.93 -34.07 6.57
C TYR A 385 20.02 -34.74 5.70
N PRO A 386 20.45 -34.16 4.56
CA PRO A 386 21.51 -34.75 3.74
C PRO A 386 22.85 -34.80 4.49
N ALA A 387 23.20 -33.78 5.26
CA ALA A 387 24.43 -33.78 6.05
C ALA A 387 24.45 -34.90 7.09
N ARG A 388 23.32 -35.15 7.76
CA ARG A 388 23.18 -36.26 8.71
C ARG A 388 23.27 -37.60 7.99
N LYS A 389 22.63 -37.75 6.83
CA LYS A 389 22.73 -38.96 6.02
C LYS A 389 24.19 -39.24 5.60
N ALA A 390 24.90 -38.21 5.15
CA ALA A 390 26.33 -38.29 4.83
C ALA A 390 27.18 -38.72 6.04
N SER A 391 26.92 -38.11 7.20
CA SER A 391 27.64 -38.38 8.44
C SER A 391 27.44 -39.79 8.98
N LEU A 392 26.46 -40.55 8.49
CA LEU A 392 26.13 -41.90 8.98
C LEU A 392 26.56 -43.02 8.03
N TYR A 393 27.20 -42.73 6.89
CA TYR A 393 27.74 -43.78 6.01
C TYR A 393 28.80 -44.63 6.72
N ASP A 394 28.70 -45.95 6.58
CA ASP A 394 29.70 -46.88 7.03
C ASP A 394 30.91 -46.85 6.07
N PRO A 395 32.16 -46.66 6.57
CA PRO A 395 33.35 -46.56 5.73
C PRO A 395 33.56 -47.74 4.79
N ILE A 396 33.24 -48.96 5.24
CA ILE A 396 33.43 -50.20 4.48
C ILE A 396 32.45 -50.23 3.31
N THR A 397 31.18 -49.89 3.56
CA THR A 397 30.16 -49.82 2.50
C THR A 397 30.43 -48.70 1.51
N ALA A 398 30.92 -47.56 2.00
CA ALA A 398 31.19 -46.39 1.17
C ALA A 398 32.38 -46.60 0.21
N LEU A 399 33.39 -47.38 0.60
CA LEU A 399 34.54 -47.72 -0.23
C LEU A 399 34.24 -48.78 -1.30
N ARG A 400 33.18 -49.57 -1.11
CA ARG A 400 32.69 -50.57 -2.07
C ARG A 400 31.71 -50.00 -3.11
N TYR A 401 31.31 -48.75 -2.95
CA TYR A 401 30.42 -48.07 -3.87
C TYR A 401 31.22 -47.66 -5.13
N GLU A 402 30.80 -48.13 -6.31
CA GLU A 402 31.34 -47.72 -7.62
C GLU A 402 30.74 -46.39 -8.10
#